data_AF-A0A3D5FWV1-F1
#
_entry.id   AF-A0A3D5FWV1-F1
#
_cell.length_a   1.000
_cell.length_b   1.000
_cell.length_c   1.000
_cell.angle_alpha   90.00
_cell.angle_beta   90.00
_cell.angle_gamma   90.00
#
_symmetry.space_group_name_H-M   'P 1'
#
loop_
_entity.id
_entity.type
_entity.pdbx_description
1 polymer ?
#
loop_
_entity_poly.entity_id
_entity_poly.type
_entity_poly.pdbx_seq_one_letter_code
_entity_poly.pdbx_strand_id
1 'polypeptide(L)'
;MRTRPLGNTGIEVTELCFGTWEIGGLFWGPVDQHEALRFLRQAKDLGISTFDTAEVYGNGRSECLLGRAFHDCRDEVVLITKAGYMTGIDGAQFIYDGARQYFDARSLTWSCEMSLRRLETDVIDVFLLHDPPPEILRRKSVWSTLRRLQKQGKIKHFGASTDAKGAVTAIEHGADVVELAFNLIWPDALDELLPLAEREGVGVLARSPFGSGLLLRKGPDSRGRPFRFLAQKGRPLTSAAIKYVLGHSPVSSVVSGVLTPTELKKNMAACQRPLLSAAERRRIAQVHRSVAI
;
A
#
# COMPACT_ATOMS: atom_id res chain seq x y z
N MET A 1 6.21 2.44 17.35
CA MET A 1 6.61 2.03 15.98
C MET A 1 7.56 3.08 15.42
N ARG A 2 8.47 2.78 14.47
CA ARG A 2 9.25 3.83 13.79
C ARG A 2 8.40 4.48 12.70
N THR A 3 8.57 5.79 12.52
CA THR A 3 7.98 6.53 11.40
C THR A 3 9.05 6.98 10.42
N ARG A 4 8.61 7.29 9.19
CA ARG A 4 9.41 7.86 8.12
C ARG A 4 8.58 8.94 7.42
N PRO A 5 9.22 9.98 6.87
CA PRO A 5 8.54 10.93 6.01
C PRO A 5 8.01 10.21 4.76
N LEU A 6 6.80 10.57 4.35
CA LEU A 6 6.22 10.14 3.08
C LEU A 6 6.65 11.09 1.97
N GLY A 7 7.87 10.91 1.45
CA GLY A 7 8.47 11.86 0.51
C GLY A 7 8.49 13.28 1.10
N ASN A 8 8.15 14.27 0.26
CA ASN A 8 8.07 15.69 0.64
C ASN A 8 6.65 16.15 1.03
N THR A 9 5.74 15.21 1.32
CA THR A 9 4.34 15.52 1.68
C THR A 9 4.20 16.26 3.02
N GLY A 10 5.19 16.13 3.90
CA GLY A 10 5.09 16.56 5.30
C GLY A 10 4.31 15.59 6.19
N ILE A 11 3.84 14.46 5.66
CA ILE A 11 3.18 13.39 6.43
C ILE A 11 4.24 12.41 6.93
N GLU A 12 4.15 12.04 8.21
CA GLU A 12 4.89 10.93 8.81
C GLU A 12 4.05 9.65 8.78
N VAL A 13 4.61 8.56 8.24
CA VAL A 13 3.96 7.24 8.18
C VAL A 13 4.74 6.20 8.96
N THR A 14 4.06 5.20 9.53
CA THR A 14 4.75 4.07 10.15
C THR A 14 5.45 3.21 9.10
N GLU A 15 6.66 2.69 9.41
CA GLU A 15 7.39 1.79 8.48
C GLU A 15 6.57 0.56 8.05
N LEU A 16 5.56 0.19 8.85
CA LEU A 16 4.55 -0.80 8.53
C LEU A 16 3.20 -0.09 8.39
N CYS A 17 2.64 -0.12 7.18
CA CYS A 17 1.28 0.29 6.90
C CYS A 17 0.36 -0.95 6.98
N PHE A 18 -0.75 -0.81 7.69
CA PHE A 18 -1.74 -1.87 7.79
C PHE A 18 -2.59 -1.91 6.53
N GLY A 19 -2.39 -2.93 5.69
CA GLY A 19 -3.26 -3.19 4.54
C GLY A 19 -4.58 -3.82 4.98
N THR A 20 -5.69 -3.32 4.44
CA THR A 20 -7.05 -3.66 4.91
C THR A 20 -7.88 -4.44 3.88
N TRP A 21 -7.24 -5.07 2.89
CA TRP A 21 -7.96 -5.87 1.91
C TRP A 21 -8.63 -7.08 2.57
N GLU A 22 -7.93 -7.74 3.48
CA GLU A 22 -8.37 -8.94 4.20
C GLU A 22 -9.62 -8.69 5.04
N ILE A 23 -9.67 -7.56 5.77
CA ILE A 23 -10.83 -7.20 6.62
C ILE A 23 -12.07 -6.81 5.80
N GLY A 24 -11.90 -6.57 4.49
CA GLY A 24 -13.01 -6.40 3.55
C GLY A 24 -13.85 -7.66 3.34
N GLY A 25 -13.33 -8.85 3.70
CA GLY A 25 -14.10 -10.09 3.83
C GLY A 25 -14.59 -10.77 2.54
N LEU A 26 -14.28 -10.23 1.35
CA LEU A 26 -14.70 -10.82 0.07
C LEU A 26 -13.80 -11.98 -0.39
N PHE A 27 -12.47 -11.81 -0.27
CA PHE A 27 -11.50 -12.75 -0.85
C PHE A 27 -10.95 -13.77 0.16
N TRP A 28 -11.17 -13.53 1.45
CA TRP A 28 -10.53 -14.28 2.55
C TRP A 28 -11.53 -14.90 3.53
N GLY A 29 -12.81 -14.92 3.16
CA GLY A 29 -13.92 -15.38 4.00
C GLY A 29 -14.56 -14.27 4.84
N PRO A 30 -15.74 -14.53 5.44
CA PRO A 30 -16.44 -13.54 6.23
C PRO A 30 -15.63 -13.14 7.47
N VAL A 31 -15.51 -11.84 7.69
CA VAL A 31 -14.86 -11.25 8.88
C VAL A 31 -15.94 -10.59 9.72
N ASP A 32 -16.05 -10.98 11.00
CA ASP A 32 -16.98 -10.33 11.93
C ASP A 32 -16.63 -8.85 12.09
N GLN A 33 -17.65 -7.99 12.09
CA GLN A 33 -17.45 -6.55 12.14
C GLN A 33 -16.82 -6.11 13.47
N HIS A 34 -17.23 -6.69 14.59
CA HIS A 34 -16.72 -6.31 15.91
C HIS A 34 -15.27 -6.76 16.07
N GLU A 35 -14.92 -7.95 15.56
CA GLU A 35 -13.54 -8.42 15.50
C GLU A 35 -12.65 -7.50 14.66
N ALA A 36 -13.11 -7.10 13.46
CA ALA A 36 -12.36 -6.18 12.62
C ALA A 36 -12.11 -4.82 13.31
N LEU A 37 -13.15 -4.23 13.93
CA LEU A 37 -13.03 -2.96 14.64
C LEU A 37 -12.06 -3.07 15.84
N ARG A 38 -12.18 -4.15 16.64
CA ARG A 38 -11.25 -4.41 17.75
C ARG A 38 -9.82 -4.56 17.25
N PHE A 39 -9.61 -5.24 16.13
CA PHE A 39 -8.26 -5.46 15.60
C PHE A 39 -7.65 -4.16 15.05
N LEU A 40 -8.42 -3.32 14.36
CA LEU A 40 -7.99 -1.99 13.91
C LEU A 40 -7.57 -1.10 15.09
N ARG A 41 -8.39 -1.02 16.14
CA ARG A 41 -8.05 -0.29 17.37
C ARG A 41 -6.81 -0.85 18.05
N GLN A 42 -6.71 -2.18 18.16
CA GLN A 42 -5.52 -2.82 18.72
C GLN A 42 -4.25 -2.52 17.90
N ALA A 43 -4.33 -2.48 16.57
CA ALA A 43 -3.20 -2.11 15.72
C ALA A 43 -2.74 -0.67 16.01
N LYS A 44 -3.71 0.25 16.17
CA LYS A 44 -3.43 1.63 16.58
C LYS A 44 -2.77 1.69 17.97
N ASP A 45 -3.29 0.97 18.95
CA ASP A 45 -2.74 0.94 20.31
C ASP A 45 -1.32 0.36 20.37
N LEU A 46 -0.97 -0.52 19.42
CA LEU A 46 0.39 -1.03 19.23
C LEU A 46 1.32 -0.03 18.53
N GLY A 47 0.80 1.14 18.14
CA GLY A 47 1.53 2.26 17.55
C GLY A 47 1.57 2.25 16.02
N ILE A 48 0.68 1.51 15.34
CA ILE A 48 0.48 1.68 13.89
C ILE A 48 -0.43 2.89 13.68
N SER A 49 0.01 3.86 12.87
CA SER A 49 -0.81 5.03 12.54
C SER A 49 -1.12 5.14 11.05
N THR A 50 -0.62 4.25 10.20
CA THR A 50 -0.87 4.31 8.74
C THR A 50 -1.69 3.11 8.28
N PHE A 51 -2.81 3.38 7.61
CA PHE A 51 -3.77 2.39 7.14
C PHE A 51 -4.04 2.57 5.65
N ASP A 52 -3.93 1.47 4.91
CA ASP A 52 -4.17 1.41 3.47
C ASP A 52 -5.44 0.62 3.18
N THR A 53 -6.33 1.21 2.38
CA THR A 53 -7.59 0.62 1.94
C THR A 53 -7.86 0.95 0.48
N ALA A 54 -9.03 0.57 -0.04
CA ALA A 54 -9.50 0.96 -1.35
C ALA A 54 -11.03 0.87 -1.40
N GLU A 55 -11.65 1.67 -2.25
CA GLU A 55 -13.12 1.64 -2.42
C GLU A 55 -13.63 0.24 -2.79
N VAL A 56 -12.83 -0.57 -3.48
CA VAL A 56 -13.18 -1.93 -3.93
C VAL A 56 -13.05 -2.99 -2.84
N TYR A 57 -12.33 -2.73 -1.74
CA TYR A 57 -12.10 -3.72 -0.68
C TYR A 57 -13.37 -3.97 0.12
N GLY A 58 -14.01 -5.12 -0.13
CA GLY A 58 -15.32 -5.41 0.44
C GLY A 58 -16.43 -4.52 -0.12
N ASN A 59 -16.31 -4.05 -1.36
CA ASN A 59 -17.17 -3.06 -2.00
C ASN A 59 -17.37 -1.76 -1.16
N GLY A 60 -16.35 -1.34 -0.41
CA GLY A 60 -16.39 -0.16 0.46
C GLY A 60 -16.51 -0.51 1.95
N ARG A 61 -16.78 -1.77 2.30
CA ARG A 61 -16.80 -2.24 3.70
C ARG A 61 -15.52 -1.88 4.45
N SER A 62 -14.36 -2.02 3.81
CA SER A 62 -13.07 -1.73 4.46
C SER A 62 -12.94 -0.26 4.88
N GLU A 63 -13.38 0.67 4.03
CA GLU A 63 -13.45 2.10 4.37
C GLU A 63 -14.44 2.35 5.51
N CYS A 64 -15.62 1.74 5.48
CA CYS A 64 -16.60 1.84 6.58
C CYS A 64 -16.05 1.34 7.92
N LEU A 65 -15.25 0.28 7.91
CA LEU A 65 -14.60 -0.24 9.12
C LEU A 65 -13.57 0.75 9.66
N LEU A 66 -12.77 1.35 8.79
CA LEU A 66 -11.79 2.38 9.18
C LEU A 66 -12.46 3.64 9.73
N GLY A 67 -13.52 4.12 9.07
CA GLY A 67 -14.28 5.29 9.55
C GLY A 67 -14.82 5.06 10.95
N ARG A 68 -15.57 3.97 11.16
CA ARG A 68 -16.06 3.59 12.49
C ARG A 68 -14.94 3.40 13.52
N ALA A 69 -13.81 2.82 13.11
CA ALA A 69 -12.69 2.58 14.01
C ALA A 69 -11.93 3.85 14.39
N PHE A 70 -11.96 4.94 13.59
CA PHE A 70 -11.04 6.06 13.81
C PHE A 70 -11.69 7.45 13.77
N HIS A 71 -13.00 7.58 13.54
CA HIS A 71 -13.69 8.89 13.48
C HIS A 71 -13.46 9.77 14.72
N ASP A 72 -13.35 9.17 15.91
CA ASP A 72 -13.09 9.82 17.19
C ASP A 72 -11.61 10.15 17.46
N CYS A 73 -10.69 9.69 16.62
CA CYS A 73 -9.25 9.92 16.72
C CYS A 73 -8.62 10.16 15.34
N ARG A 74 -9.34 10.85 14.44
CA ARG A 74 -9.00 10.99 13.02
C ARG A 74 -7.62 11.59 12.78
N ASP A 75 -7.21 12.55 13.60
CA ASP A 75 -5.93 13.25 13.48
C ASP A 75 -4.71 12.40 13.91
N GLU A 76 -4.95 11.25 14.56
CA GLU A 76 -3.89 10.34 15.00
C GLU A 76 -3.55 9.25 13.95
N VAL A 77 -4.30 9.20 12.84
CA VAL A 77 -4.13 8.19 11.80
C VAL A 77 -3.96 8.82 10.42
N VAL A 78 -3.19 8.16 9.57
CA VAL A 78 -3.02 8.45 8.15
C VAL A 78 -3.83 7.44 7.37
N LEU A 79 -4.82 7.92 6.61
CA LEU A 79 -5.71 7.11 5.80
C LEU A 79 -5.36 7.23 4.31
N ILE A 80 -5.02 6.10 3.71
CA ILE A 80 -4.69 5.96 2.30
C ILE A 80 -5.79 5.15 1.64
N THR A 81 -6.46 5.70 0.64
CA THR A 81 -7.47 4.96 -0.15
C THR A 81 -7.23 5.10 -1.65
N LYS A 82 -7.94 4.29 -2.42
CA LYS A 82 -7.77 4.16 -3.87
C LYS A 82 -9.11 4.20 -4.58
N ALA A 83 -9.13 4.79 -5.77
CA ALA A 83 -10.29 4.88 -6.63
C ALA A 83 -10.01 4.45 -8.07
N GLY A 84 -11.07 4.06 -8.77
CA GLY A 84 -11.03 3.67 -10.17
C GLY A 84 -12.01 2.56 -10.52
N TYR A 85 -12.61 1.89 -9.53
CA TYR A 85 -13.56 0.79 -9.74
C TYR A 85 -15.01 1.16 -9.41
N MET A 86 -15.22 2.33 -8.78
CA MET A 86 -16.51 2.90 -8.38
C MET A 86 -17.41 1.94 -7.62
N THR A 87 -17.30 1.98 -6.29
CA THR A 87 -18.20 1.23 -5.41
C THR A 87 -19.26 2.12 -4.80
N GLY A 88 -20.48 1.57 -4.65
CA GLY A 88 -21.61 2.24 -4.03
C GLY A 88 -21.38 2.56 -2.55
N ILE A 89 -22.34 3.25 -1.94
CA ILE A 89 -22.28 3.62 -0.51
C ILE A 89 -22.48 2.39 0.40
N ASP A 90 -23.19 1.37 -0.07
CA ASP A 90 -23.80 0.34 0.78
C ASP A 90 -22.91 -0.88 1.07
N GLY A 91 -21.68 -0.97 0.55
CA GLY A 91 -20.83 -2.13 0.83
C GLY A 91 -21.40 -3.45 0.30
N ALA A 92 -22.50 -3.41 -0.45
CA ALA A 92 -23.21 -4.60 -0.90
C ALA A 92 -22.33 -5.36 -1.90
N GLN A 93 -22.14 -6.66 -1.70
CA GLN A 93 -21.11 -7.43 -2.41
C GLN A 93 -21.34 -7.41 -3.93
N PHE A 94 -20.47 -6.74 -4.68
CA PHE A 94 -20.30 -7.00 -6.11
C PHE A 94 -19.20 -8.05 -6.28
N ILE A 95 -19.57 -9.20 -6.85
CA ILE A 95 -18.62 -10.27 -7.16
C ILE A 95 -17.88 -9.92 -8.46
N TYR A 96 -16.56 -10.06 -8.41
CA TYR A 96 -15.63 -9.62 -9.45
C TYR A 96 -15.60 -10.61 -10.62
N ASP A 97 -16.14 -10.21 -11.77
CA ASP A 97 -15.61 -10.57 -13.09
C ASP A 97 -15.80 -9.39 -14.06
N GLY A 98 -14.70 -8.78 -14.53
CA GLY A 98 -14.72 -7.69 -15.51
C GLY A 98 -14.97 -6.26 -15.00
N ALA A 99 -14.63 -5.92 -13.75
CA ALA A 99 -14.89 -4.59 -13.16
C ALA A 99 -14.34 -3.45 -14.03
N ARG A 100 -15.24 -2.76 -14.73
CA ARG A 100 -14.94 -1.61 -15.58
C ARG A 100 -14.35 -0.51 -14.71
N GLN A 101 -13.22 0.03 -15.16
CA GLN A 101 -12.61 1.15 -14.46
C GLN A 101 -13.12 2.50 -14.98
N TYR A 102 -13.21 3.47 -14.07
CA TYR A 102 -13.72 4.81 -14.33
C TYR A 102 -12.80 5.87 -13.73
N PHE A 103 -12.10 6.59 -14.62
CA PHE A 103 -11.10 7.60 -14.24
C PHE A 103 -11.41 8.99 -14.80
N ASP A 104 -12.59 9.19 -15.37
CA ASP A 104 -13.02 10.53 -15.78
C ASP A 104 -13.31 11.43 -14.55
N ALA A 105 -13.39 12.73 -14.81
CA ALA A 105 -13.50 13.73 -13.76
C ALA A 105 -14.72 13.55 -12.85
N ARG A 106 -15.86 13.10 -13.40
CA ARG A 106 -17.09 12.90 -12.63
C ARG A 106 -16.94 11.68 -11.72
N SER A 107 -16.44 10.58 -12.28
CA SER A 107 -16.25 9.32 -11.57
C SER A 107 -15.25 9.45 -10.42
N LEU A 108 -14.11 10.09 -10.63
CA LEU A 108 -13.13 10.32 -9.57
C LEU A 108 -13.65 11.26 -8.47
N THR A 109 -14.39 12.30 -8.84
CA THR A 109 -15.03 13.20 -7.86
C THR A 109 -16.04 12.43 -7.01
N TRP A 110 -16.88 11.60 -7.65
CA TRP A 110 -17.83 10.73 -6.97
C TRP A 110 -17.14 9.75 -6.02
N SER A 111 -16.14 8.99 -6.50
CA SER A 111 -15.39 8.04 -5.67
C SER A 111 -14.75 8.71 -4.46
N CYS A 112 -14.17 9.90 -4.62
CA CYS A 112 -13.63 10.68 -3.50
C CYS A 112 -14.72 11.02 -2.47
N GLU A 113 -15.87 11.54 -2.91
CA GLU A 113 -16.99 11.88 -2.01
C GLU A 113 -17.57 10.67 -1.29
N MET A 114 -17.66 9.52 -1.97
CA MET A 114 -18.14 8.29 -1.34
C MET A 114 -17.13 7.73 -0.34
N SER A 115 -15.84 7.82 -0.65
CA SER A 115 -14.77 7.40 0.26
C SER A 115 -14.76 8.27 1.52
N LEU A 116 -14.89 9.59 1.40
CA LEU A 116 -15.04 10.52 2.54
C LEU A 116 -16.21 10.13 3.45
N ARG A 117 -17.39 9.83 2.86
CA ARG A 117 -18.57 9.37 3.61
C ARG A 117 -18.32 8.05 4.35
N ARG A 118 -17.72 7.06 3.68
CA ARG A 118 -17.44 5.75 4.28
C ARG A 118 -16.37 5.83 5.38
N LEU A 119 -15.35 6.66 5.18
CA LEU A 119 -14.29 6.92 6.15
C LEU A 119 -14.73 7.86 7.28
N GLU A 120 -15.97 8.36 7.27
CA GLU A 120 -16.51 9.29 8.27
C GLU A 120 -15.58 10.48 8.54
N THR A 121 -15.03 11.05 7.47
CA THR A 121 -14.10 12.18 7.51
C THR A 121 -14.29 13.11 6.33
N ASP A 122 -13.87 14.34 6.51
CA ASP A 122 -13.92 15.46 5.59
C ASP A 122 -12.62 15.62 4.77
N VAL A 123 -11.56 14.86 5.12
CA VAL A 123 -10.31 14.83 4.36
C VAL A 123 -9.68 13.43 4.32
N ILE A 124 -9.16 13.05 3.14
CA ILE A 124 -8.32 11.85 2.94
C ILE A 124 -6.84 12.28 2.91
N ASP A 125 -5.96 11.58 3.62
CA ASP A 125 -4.54 11.96 3.64
C ASP A 125 -3.86 11.67 2.29
N VAL A 126 -4.08 10.49 1.72
CA VAL A 126 -3.54 10.11 0.41
C VAL A 126 -4.61 9.40 -0.43
N PHE A 127 -4.84 9.91 -1.65
CA PHE A 127 -5.81 9.34 -2.58
C PHE A 127 -5.13 8.86 -3.86
N LEU A 128 -5.19 7.55 -4.11
CA LEU A 128 -4.48 6.91 -5.22
C LEU A 128 -5.41 6.47 -6.35
N LEU A 129 -4.94 6.52 -7.58
CA LEU A 129 -5.56 5.79 -8.70
C LEU A 129 -5.26 4.30 -8.55
N HIS A 130 -6.28 3.44 -8.63
CA HIS A 130 -6.14 2.00 -8.42
C HIS A 130 -5.92 1.26 -9.74
N ASP A 131 -4.68 0.87 -10.00
CA ASP A 131 -4.21 0.15 -11.19
C ASP A 131 -4.74 0.73 -12.52
N PRO A 132 -4.59 2.05 -12.76
CA PRO A 132 -5.06 2.67 -13.98
C PRO A 132 -4.30 2.12 -15.21
N PRO A 133 -4.98 1.86 -16.33
CA PRO A 133 -4.33 1.50 -17.58
C PRO A 133 -3.33 2.58 -18.03
N PRO A 134 -2.24 2.23 -18.76
CA PRO A 134 -1.23 3.20 -19.17
C PRO A 134 -1.78 4.39 -19.96
N GLU A 135 -2.79 4.18 -20.80
CA GLU A 135 -3.46 5.26 -21.54
C GLU A 135 -4.31 6.17 -20.66
N ILE A 136 -4.74 5.71 -19.49
CA ILE A 136 -5.38 6.55 -18.47
C ILE A 136 -4.33 7.37 -17.74
N LEU A 137 -3.22 6.75 -17.32
CA LEU A 137 -2.13 7.45 -16.64
C LEU A 137 -1.57 8.60 -17.48
N ARG A 138 -1.53 8.48 -18.82
CA ARG A 138 -1.08 9.57 -19.71
C ARG A 138 -2.08 10.72 -19.87
N ARG A 139 -3.33 10.59 -19.39
CA ARG A 139 -4.35 11.64 -19.56
C ARG A 139 -4.19 12.74 -18.52
N LYS A 140 -3.75 13.92 -18.98
CA LYS A 140 -3.64 15.13 -18.13
C LYS A 140 -4.93 15.48 -17.37
N SER A 141 -6.10 15.17 -17.92
CA SER A 141 -7.40 15.42 -17.27
C SER A 141 -7.63 14.64 -15.99
N VAL A 142 -7.06 13.43 -15.87
CA VAL A 142 -7.12 12.59 -14.67
C VAL A 142 -6.39 13.30 -13.52
N TRP A 143 -5.13 13.67 -13.74
CA TRP A 143 -4.31 14.38 -12.76
C TRP A 143 -4.84 15.77 -12.41
N SER A 144 -5.40 16.48 -13.38
CA SER A 144 -6.06 17.77 -13.12
C SER A 144 -7.30 17.64 -12.24
N THR A 145 -7.99 16.49 -12.29
CA THR A 145 -9.09 16.19 -11.36
C THR A 145 -8.57 15.98 -9.95
N LEU A 146 -7.50 15.20 -9.76
CA LEU A 146 -6.86 14.99 -8.45
C LEU A 146 -6.37 16.31 -7.84
N ARG A 147 -5.67 17.15 -8.62
CA ARG A 147 -5.28 18.49 -8.18
C ARG A 147 -6.47 19.37 -7.78
N ARG A 148 -7.61 19.25 -8.46
CA ARG A 148 -8.81 19.99 -8.09
C ARG A 148 -9.37 19.50 -6.75
N LEU A 149 -9.43 18.19 -6.52
CA LEU A 149 -9.85 17.61 -5.24
C LEU A 149 -8.92 18.05 -4.10
N GLN A 150 -7.60 18.11 -4.37
CA GLN A 150 -6.61 18.60 -3.42
C GLN A 150 -6.84 20.09 -3.08
N LYS A 151 -7.03 20.94 -4.10
CA LYS A 151 -7.37 22.37 -3.89
C LYS A 151 -8.69 22.59 -3.15
N GLN A 152 -9.63 21.64 -3.25
CA GLN A 152 -10.89 21.66 -2.51
C GLN A 152 -10.73 21.20 -1.05
N GLY A 153 -9.54 20.77 -0.64
CA GLY A 153 -9.28 20.27 0.73
C GLY A 153 -9.80 18.85 0.99
N LYS A 154 -10.36 18.17 -0.02
CA LYS A 154 -10.92 16.81 0.12
C LYS A 154 -9.85 15.74 0.27
N ILE A 155 -8.68 15.97 -0.33
CA ILE A 155 -7.51 15.09 -0.25
C ILE A 155 -6.28 15.93 0.05
N LYS A 156 -5.34 15.45 0.87
CA LYS A 156 -4.08 16.17 1.12
C LYS A 156 -3.05 15.91 0.03
N HIS A 157 -2.90 14.64 -0.36
CA HIS A 157 -1.97 14.20 -1.41
C HIS A 157 -2.61 13.20 -2.35
N PHE A 158 -2.02 13.06 -3.54
CA PHE A 158 -2.53 12.13 -4.55
C PHE A 158 -1.43 11.36 -5.26
N GLY A 159 -1.83 10.28 -5.92
CA GLY A 159 -0.88 9.38 -6.56
C GLY A 159 -1.51 8.24 -7.35
N ALA A 160 -0.73 7.18 -7.55
CA ALA A 160 -1.21 5.95 -8.18
C ALA A 160 -0.66 4.71 -7.46
N SER A 161 -1.52 3.70 -7.32
CA SER A 161 -1.15 2.33 -7.00
C SER A 161 -1.09 1.54 -8.30
N THR A 162 0.09 1.20 -8.80
CA THR A 162 0.27 0.61 -10.14
C THR A 162 1.57 -0.20 -10.23
N ASP A 163 2.05 -0.52 -11.44
CA ASP A 163 3.36 -1.12 -11.69
C ASP A 163 4.48 -0.07 -11.70
N ALA A 164 5.73 -0.51 -11.85
CA ALA A 164 6.88 0.41 -11.81
C ALA A 164 6.85 1.47 -12.93
N LYS A 165 6.41 1.10 -14.15
CA LYS A 165 6.35 2.01 -15.30
C LYS A 165 5.22 3.03 -15.15
N GLY A 166 4.07 2.57 -14.66
CA GLY A 166 2.94 3.43 -14.33
C GLY A 166 3.27 4.39 -13.21
N ALA A 167 4.06 3.96 -12.22
CA ALA A 167 4.53 4.82 -11.14
C ALA A 167 5.48 5.90 -11.64
N VAL A 168 6.40 5.59 -12.57
CA VAL A 168 7.21 6.61 -13.27
C VAL A 168 6.32 7.62 -13.98
N THR A 169 5.35 7.16 -14.77
CA THR A 169 4.39 8.03 -15.47
C THR A 169 3.59 8.90 -14.50
N ALA A 170 3.23 8.36 -13.33
CA ALA A 170 2.53 9.11 -12.29
C ALA A 170 3.38 10.24 -11.71
N ILE A 171 4.66 9.99 -11.44
CA ILE A 171 5.62 11.00 -10.96
C ILE A 171 5.78 12.12 -11.99
N GLU A 172 5.92 11.78 -13.27
CA GLU A 172 6.00 12.77 -14.36
C GLU A 172 4.76 13.69 -14.45
N HIS A 173 3.61 13.22 -13.94
CA HIS A 173 2.37 13.98 -13.87
C HIS A 173 2.14 14.70 -12.53
N GLY A 174 3.11 14.63 -11.62
CA GLY A 174 3.12 15.32 -10.33
C GLY A 174 2.45 14.55 -9.20
N ALA A 175 2.51 13.21 -9.20
CA ALA A 175 2.11 12.41 -8.04
C ALA A 175 3.01 12.69 -6.83
N ASP A 176 2.41 12.85 -5.66
CA ASP A 176 3.12 13.02 -4.39
C ASP A 176 3.58 11.67 -3.80
N VAL A 177 2.80 10.61 -4.10
CA VAL A 177 2.96 9.27 -3.54
C VAL A 177 2.74 8.24 -4.64
N VAL A 178 3.53 7.17 -4.65
CA VAL A 178 3.28 5.99 -5.49
C VAL A 178 3.23 4.73 -4.63
N GLU A 179 2.33 3.83 -4.97
CA GLU A 179 2.25 2.50 -4.37
C GLU A 179 2.46 1.43 -5.44
N LEU A 180 3.27 0.41 -5.14
CA LEU A 180 3.53 -0.67 -6.07
C LEU A 180 3.98 -1.95 -5.38
N ALA A 181 3.85 -3.06 -6.09
CA ALA A 181 4.47 -4.29 -5.67
C ALA A 181 6.00 -4.16 -5.77
N PHE A 182 6.68 -4.08 -4.63
CA PHE A 182 8.14 -4.06 -4.56
C PHE A 182 8.62 -4.96 -3.44
N ASN A 183 9.36 -6.01 -3.78
CA ASN A 183 9.84 -7.01 -2.83
C ASN A 183 11.02 -7.78 -3.42
N LEU A 184 11.51 -8.81 -2.70
CA LEU A 184 12.64 -9.62 -3.14
C LEU A 184 12.43 -10.30 -4.51
N ILE A 185 11.19 -10.64 -4.87
CA ILE A 185 10.85 -11.36 -6.11
C ILE A 185 10.62 -10.41 -7.28
N TRP A 186 10.11 -9.21 -7.02
CA TRP A 186 9.80 -8.17 -8.01
C TRP A 186 10.66 -6.93 -7.76
N PRO A 187 11.89 -6.90 -8.30
CA PRO A 187 12.83 -5.79 -8.12
C PRO A 187 12.63 -4.65 -9.12
N ASP A 188 11.57 -4.66 -9.92
CA ASP A 188 11.33 -3.78 -11.07
C ASP A 188 11.42 -2.27 -10.75
N ALA A 189 11.31 -1.89 -9.47
CA ALA A 189 11.46 -0.51 -9.00
C ALA A 189 12.91 -0.01 -8.92
N LEU A 190 13.92 -0.90 -8.91
CA LEU A 190 15.30 -0.56 -8.54
C LEU A 190 15.99 0.40 -9.52
N ASP A 191 15.78 0.20 -10.82
CA ASP A 191 16.61 0.83 -11.84
C ASP A 191 16.17 2.27 -12.16
N GLU A 192 14.86 2.49 -12.28
CA GLU A 192 14.30 3.79 -12.72
C GLU A 192 13.44 4.44 -11.63
N LEU A 193 12.48 3.70 -11.06
CA LEU A 193 11.48 4.29 -10.19
C LEU A 193 12.05 4.83 -8.88
N LEU A 194 12.84 4.03 -8.14
CA LEU A 194 13.35 4.48 -6.84
C LEU A 194 14.32 5.67 -6.98
N PRO A 195 15.28 5.68 -7.93
CA PRO A 195 16.09 6.88 -8.18
C PRO A 195 15.27 8.11 -8.57
N LEU A 196 14.22 7.93 -9.37
CA LEU A 196 13.29 9.00 -9.74
C LEU A 196 12.55 9.53 -8.51
N ALA A 197 11.96 8.64 -7.70
CA ALA A 197 11.22 9.03 -6.50
C ALA A 197 12.11 9.76 -5.48
N GLU A 198 13.38 9.35 -5.32
CA GLU A 198 14.34 10.04 -4.46
C GLU A 198 14.60 11.47 -4.95
N ARG A 199 14.83 11.63 -6.26
CA ARG A 199 15.15 12.93 -6.86
C ARG A 199 13.98 13.90 -6.80
N GLU A 200 12.77 13.42 -7.07
CA GLU A 200 11.55 14.24 -7.10
C GLU A 200 10.88 14.37 -5.72
N GLY A 201 11.39 13.66 -4.70
CA GLY A 201 10.84 13.70 -3.34
C GLY A 201 9.46 13.03 -3.20
N VAL A 202 9.22 11.98 -3.98
CA VAL A 202 7.95 11.23 -3.99
C VAL A 202 8.00 10.10 -2.97
N GLY A 203 6.94 9.96 -2.16
CA GLY A 203 6.83 8.88 -1.19
C GLY A 203 6.53 7.54 -1.85
N VAL A 204 7.24 6.47 -1.47
CA VAL A 204 6.98 5.12 -1.99
C VAL A 204 6.38 4.21 -0.92
N LEU A 205 5.22 3.64 -1.24
CA LEU A 205 4.53 2.60 -0.48
C LEU A 205 4.75 1.25 -1.16
N ALA A 206 5.45 0.34 -0.49
CA ALA A 206 5.76 -0.97 -1.06
C ALA A 206 4.75 -2.02 -0.59
N ARG A 207 3.82 -2.41 -1.47
CA ARG A 207 2.84 -3.47 -1.18
C ARG A 207 3.38 -4.86 -1.51
N SER A 208 2.68 -5.86 -0.98
CA SER A 208 2.98 -7.28 -1.22
C SER A 208 4.42 -7.67 -0.85
N PRO A 209 4.92 -7.37 0.37
CA PRO A 209 6.32 -7.64 0.77
C PRO A 209 6.73 -9.11 0.67
N PHE A 210 5.76 -10.03 0.63
CA PHE A 210 5.98 -11.47 0.52
C PHE A 210 5.60 -12.05 -0.85
N GLY A 211 5.41 -11.20 -1.87
CA GLY A 211 5.06 -11.61 -3.22
C GLY A 211 3.76 -12.40 -3.29
N SER A 212 2.72 -11.95 -2.58
CA SER A 212 1.43 -12.65 -2.47
C SER A 212 1.56 -14.12 -2.04
N GLY A 213 2.51 -14.39 -1.13
CA GLY A 213 2.81 -15.72 -0.60
C GLY A 213 3.84 -16.51 -1.41
N LEU A 214 4.17 -16.13 -2.64
CA LEU A 214 5.16 -16.82 -3.49
C LEU A 214 6.55 -16.92 -2.85
N LEU A 215 6.90 -15.96 -1.99
CA LEU A 215 8.15 -15.98 -1.23
C LEU A 215 8.21 -17.12 -0.21
N LEU A 216 7.06 -17.51 0.34
CA LEU A 216 6.95 -18.44 1.46
C LEU A 216 6.44 -19.83 1.05
N ARG A 217 5.87 -19.96 -0.15
CA ARG A 217 5.41 -21.25 -0.70
C ARG A 217 6.51 -22.30 -0.67
N LYS A 218 6.11 -23.55 -0.48
CA LYS A 218 6.94 -24.74 -0.68
C LYS A 218 6.67 -25.31 -2.09
N GLY A 219 7.56 -26.17 -2.57
CA GLY A 219 7.39 -26.81 -3.88
C GLY A 219 8.02 -26.03 -5.05
N PRO A 220 7.75 -26.46 -6.29
CA PRO A 220 8.37 -25.90 -7.51
C PRO A 220 7.98 -24.44 -7.76
N ASP A 221 6.75 -24.03 -7.41
CA ASP A 221 6.26 -22.65 -7.61
C ASP A 221 6.82 -21.64 -6.59
N SER A 222 7.69 -22.08 -5.68
CA SER A 222 8.32 -21.23 -4.69
C SER A 222 9.35 -20.30 -5.33
N ARG A 223 9.05 -19.00 -5.37
CA ARG A 223 10.01 -17.98 -5.82
C ARG A 223 10.96 -17.52 -4.70
N GLY A 224 10.79 -18.03 -3.49
CA GLY A 224 11.66 -17.74 -2.34
C GLY A 224 12.92 -18.58 -2.22
N ARG A 225 13.06 -19.68 -2.98
CA ARG A 225 14.24 -20.57 -2.88
C ARG A 225 15.57 -19.84 -3.03
N PRO A 226 15.76 -18.94 -4.02
CA PRO A 226 17.02 -18.22 -4.20
C PRO A 226 17.38 -17.31 -3.02
N PHE A 227 16.39 -16.89 -2.23
CA PHE A 227 16.55 -15.96 -1.11
C PHE A 227 16.66 -16.63 0.27
N ARG A 228 16.65 -17.97 0.33
CA ARG A 228 16.70 -18.73 1.60
C ARG A 228 17.92 -18.43 2.46
N PHE A 229 19.03 -17.98 1.85
CA PHE A 229 20.23 -17.56 2.59
C PHE A 229 19.99 -16.36 3.53
N LEU A 230 18.90 -15.61 3.33
CA LEU A 230 18.48 -14.52 4.22
C LEU A 230 17.80 -15.02 5.49
N ALA A 231 17.28 -16.25 5.49
CA ALA A 231 16.75 -16.87 6.71
C ALA A 231 17.93 -17.31 7.59
N GLN A 232 17.97 -16.78 8.82
CA GLN A 232 19.03 -17.05 9.80
C GLN A 232 18.41 -17.45 11.13
N LYS A 233 19.22 -17.97 12.06
CA LYS A 233 18.76 -18.28 13.43
C LYS A 233 18.14 -17.04 14.05
N GLY A 234 16.86 -17.12 14.42
CA GLY A 234 16.11 -16.00 14.99
C GLY A 234 15.61 -14.96 13.98
N ARG A 235 15.95 -15.04 12.68
CA ARG A 235 15.47 -14.13 11.61
C ARG A 235 14.78 -14.91 10.48
N PRO A 236 13.44 -14.97 10.45
CA PRO A 236 12.72 -15.63 9.37
C PRO A 236 12.86 -14.83 8.06
N LEU A 237 12.62 -15.50 6.93
CA LEU A 237 12.67 -14.87 5.60
C LEU A 237 11.71 -13.68 5.47
N THR A 238 10.54 -13.74 6.09
CA THR A 238 9.58 -12.61 6.13
C THR A 238 10.20 -11.36 6.76
N SER A 239 10.98 -11.53 7.83
CA SER A 239 11.65 -10.41 8.48
C SER A 239 12.75 -9.82 7.59
N ALA A 240 13.49 -10.66 6.87
CA ALA A 240 14.49 -10.18 5.91
C ALA A 240 13.84 -9.48 4.71
N ALA A 241 12.67 -9.93 4.25
CA ALA A 241 11.94 -9.30 3.16
C ALA A 241 11.46 -7.89 3.51
N ILE A 242 10.90 -7.69 4.72
CA ILE A 242 10.54 -6.36 5.21
C ILE A 242 11.78 -5.45 5.28
N LYS A 243 12.90 -5.94 5.82
CA LYS A 243 14.14 -5.14 5.92
C LYS A 243 14.82 -4.88 4.58
N TYR A 244 14.63 -5.75 3.59
CA TYR A 244 15.07 -5.50 2.22
C TYR A 244 14.36 -4.27 1.68
N VAL A 245 13.02 -4.28 1.72
CA VAL A 245 12.18 -3.19 1.20
C VAL A 245 12.46 -1.87 1.92
N LEU A 246 12.46 -1.85 3.26
CA LEU A 246 12.77 -0.67 4.07
C LEU A 246 14.23 -0.19 3.94
N GLY A 247 15.11 -1.00 3.35
CA GLY A 247 16.51 -0.65 3.11
C GLY A 247 16.70 0.34 1.96
N HIS A 248 15.65 0.67 1.22
CA HIS A 248 15.67 1.67 0.16
C HIS A 248 15.17 3.02 0.71
N SER A 249 15.94 4.08 0.49
CA SER A 249 15.69 5.43 1.03
C SER A 249 14.29 5.96 0.67
N PRO A 250 13.81 5.89 -0.60
CA PRO A 250 12.51 6.43 -1.00
C PRO A 250 11.31 5.66 -0.46
N VAL A 251 11.52 4.44 0.05
CA VAL A 251 10.45 3.62 0.61
C VAL A 251 10.13 4.08 2.02
N SER A 252 8.97 4.71 2.18
CA SER A 252 8.48 5.22 3.46
C SER A 252 7.81 4.14 4.29
N SER A 253 7.10 3.21 3.65
CA SER A 253 6.33 2.19 4.36
C SER A 253 6.15 0.90 3.55
N VAL A 254 6.08 -0.22 4.27
CA VAL A 254 5.67 -1.52 3.74
C VAL A 254 4.20 -1.73 4.01
N VAL A 255 3.40 -1.91 2.96
CA VAL A 255 1.97 -2.24 3.08
C VAL A 255 1.83 -3.75 3.20
N SER A 256 1.39 -4.21 4.37
CA SER A 256 1.13 -5.63 4.63
C SER A 256 -0.30 -5.82 5.08
N GLY A 257 -1.03 -6.65 4.36
CA GLY A 257 -2.22 -7.30 4.91
C GLY A 257 -1.82 -8.26 6.03
N VAL A 258 -2.63 -8.29 7.08
CA VAL A 258 -2.46 -9.19 8.23
C VAL A 258 -3.84 -9.67 8.67
N LEU A 259 -3.95 -10.97 8.96
CA LEU A 259 -5.21 -11.59 9.38
C LEU A 259 -5.30 -11.72 10.90
N THR A 260 -4.15 -11.72 11.58
CA THR A 260 -4.09 -11.98 13.02
C THR A 260 -3.21 -10.99 13.79
N PRO A 261 -3.51 -10.72 15.07
CA PRO A 261 -2.63 -9.93 15.94
C PRO A 261 -1.21 -10.50 16.06
N THR A 262 -1.06 -11.82 15.97
CA THR A 262 0.24 -12.50 16.01
C THR A 262 1.09 -12.17 14.78
N GLU A 263 0.50 -12.17 13.59
CA GLU A 263 1.20 -11.77 12.35
C GLU A 263 1.58 -10.30 12.38
N LEU A 264 0.66 -9.43 12.83
CA LEU A 264 0.95 -8.01 13.01
C LEU A 264 2.18 -7.81 13.91
N LYS A 265 2.20 -8.42 15.09
CA LYS A 265 3.34 -8.32 16.02
C LYS A 265 4.64 -8.85 15.41
N LYS A 266 4.60 -9.92 14.61
CA LYS A 266 5.78 -10.43 13.89
C LYS A 266 6.30 -9.43 12.85
N ASN A 267 5.41 -8.81 12.08
CA ASN A 267 5.78 -7.80 11.08
C ASN A 267 6.33 -6.52 11.74
N MET A 268 5.72 -6.08 12.84
CA MET A 268 6.23 -4.97 13.65
C MET A 268 7.63 -5.25 14.20
N ALA A 269 7.83 -6.43 14.80
CA ALA A 269 9.13 -6.85 15.30
C ALA A 269 10.17 -6.92 14.18
N ALA A 270 9.77 -7.32 12.95
CA ALA A 270 10.64 -7.30 11.80
C ALA A 270 11.11 -5.89 11.42
N CYS A 271 10.25 -4.87 11.47
CA CYS A 271 10.61 -3.49 11.15
C CYS A 271 11.70 -2.94 12.09
N GLN A 272 11.63 -3.31 13.38
CA GLN A 272 12.59 -2.89 14.41
C GLN A 272 13.99 -3.51 14.27
N ARG A 273 14.18 -4.49 13.39
CA ARG A 273 15.48 -5.13 13.19
C ARG A 273 16.44 -4.24 12.38
N PRO A 274 17.75 -4.49 12.49
CA PRO A 274 18.73 -3.87 11.60
C PRO A 274 18.42 -4.14 10.12
N LEU A 275 18.87 -3.22 9.26
CA LEU A 275 18.87 -3.44 7.82
C LEU A 275 19.74 -4.65 7.46
N LEU A 276 19.50 -5.23 6.28
CA LEU A 276 20.36 -6.29 5.73
C LEU A 276 21.79 -5.77 5.59
N SER A 277 22.78 -6.63 5.74
CA SER A 277 24.19 -6.30 5.57
C SER A 277 24.54 -6.01 4.11
N ALA A 278 25.67 -5.35 3.86
CA ALA A 278 26.18 -5.12 2.51
C ALA A 278 26.44 -6.43 1.74
N ALA A 279 26.91 -7.48 2.43
CA ALA A 279 27.12 -8.80 1.83
C ALA A 279 25.79 -9.44 1.38
N GLU A 280 24.75 -9.35 2.19
CA GLU A 280 23.41 -9.83 1.85
C GLU A 280 22.82 -9.08 0.66
N ARG A 281 22.91 -7.75 0.65
CA ARG A 281 22.44 -6.93 -0.48
C ARG A 281 23.16 -7.27 -1.78
N ARG A 282 24.49 -7.47 -1.74
CA ARG A 282 25.26 -7.91 -2.92
C ARG A 282 24.80 -9.26 -3.44
N ARG A 283 24.53 -10.22 -2.54
CA ARG A 283 24.04 -11.55 -2.92
C ARG A 283 22.61 -11.50 -3.48
N ILE A 284 21.74 -10.63 -2.95
CA ILE A 284 20.42 -10.37 -3.53
C ILE A 284 20.55 -9.87 -4.98
N ALA A 285 21.41 -8.88 -5.22
CA ALA A 285 21.63 -8.35 -6.56
C ALA A 285 22.19 -9.41 -7.55
N GLN A 286 23.01 -10.35 -7.06
CA GLN A 286 23.45 -11.50 -7.87
C GLN A 286 22.28 -12.41 -8.25
N VAL A 287 21.37 -12.68 -7.30
CA VAL A 287 20.16 -13.46 -7.56
C VAL A 287 19.29 -12.79 -8.62
N HIS A 288 19.04 -11.48 -8.51
CA HIS A 288 18.25 -10.75 -9.50
C HIS A 288 18.83 -10.84 -10.91
N ARG A 289 20.15 -10.68 -11.06
CA ARG A 289 20.83 -10.84 -12.35
C ARG A 289 20.74 -12.26 -12.92
N SER A 290 20.74 -13.28 -12.07
CA SER A 290 20.66 -14.68 -12.52
C SER A 290 19.27 -15.13 -12.96
N VAL A 291 18.22 -14.41 -12.57
CA VAL A 291 16.81 -14.72 -12.88
C VAL A 291 16.26 -13.86 -14.02
N ALA A 292 16.97 -12.77 -14.38
CA ALA A 292 16.63 -11.88 -15.49
C ALA A 292 17.13 -12.39 -16.87
N ILE A 293 17.84 -13.52 -16.90
CA ILE A 293 18.29 -14.25 -18.09
C ILE A 293 17.39 -15.47 -18.28
#